data_AF-A0A2D4RRM2-F1
#
_entry.id   AF-A0A2D4RRM2-F1
#
_cell.length_a   1.000
_cell.length_b   1.000
_cell.length_c   1.000
_cell.angle_alpha   90.00
_cell.angle_beta   90.00
_cell.angle_gamma   90.00
#
_symmetry.space_group_name_H-M   'P 1'
#
loop_
_entity.id
_entity.type
_entity.pdbx_description
1 polymer ?
#
loop_
_entity_poly.entity_id
_entity_poly.type
_entity_poly.pdbx_seq_one_letter_code
_entity_poly.pdbx_strand_id
1 'polypeptide(L)'
;MNNPSLSKYCFSLFIGLLIFIFNSPLEAQVGVPVASIHELDGLVQMTLQQTGRKLVARSGSFLGEEDILETGKDGRVTILFRNGSKIRLFEETRLSIQKALEANIVNRAFEIEIQLHTGSLRANFLPGLQIASIQTPQAKIKVDGTVFRMEEKPGSGTTISMTEGKLFVNNGVSSMELLPGQRLSEVKYLDKLSTKLEYMNTQIFMNLTPEIVDLSKFITQKMTLTLQLADLKSSKVVRDAGKVYLESDFYNLRLPSMTTLDSSGFVRVPARIRPPRVSDKDFDGQIVVRAFLDSARHNLHGEGSLVVNTQGTQPKRKLLIDASQGTAHSVE
;
A
#
# COMPACT_ATOMS: atom_id res chain seq x y z
N MET A 1 -11.33 -75.67 44.65
CA MET A 1 -12.58 -74.99 44.21
C MET A 1 -12.60 -73.66 44.94
N ASN A 2 -12.47 -72.46 44.38
CA ASN A 2 -12.62 -71.93 43.02
C ASN A 2 -11.58 -70.80 42.80
N ASN A 3 -11.03 -70.69 41.59
CA ASN A 3 -10.32 -69.51 41.10
C ASN A 3 -11.31 -68.33 40.91
N PRO A 4 -10.99 -67.11 41.35
CA PRO A 4 -11.47 -65.91 40.69
C PRO A 4 -10.44 -65.46 39.64
N SER A 5 -10.90 -65.34 38.41
CA SER A 5 -10.16 -64.97 37.22
C SER A 5 -9.53 -63.57 37.29
N LEU A 6 -8.25 -63.47 36.95
CA LEU A 6 -7.51 -62.21 36.69
C LEU A 6 -8.05 -61.38 35.50
N SER A 7 -9.15 -61.76 34.87
CA SER A 7 -9.60 -61.14 33.61
C SER A 7 -10.39 -59.82 33.77
N LYS A 8 -10.64 -59.35 35.01
CA LYS A 8 -11.52 -58.18 35.24
C LYS A 8 -10.82 -56.85 35.51
N TYR A 9 -9.50 -56.83 35.68
CA TYR A 9 -8.78 -55.58 35.99
C TYR A 9 -7.91 -55.03 34.85
N CYS A 10 -7.61 -55.82 33.80
CA CYS A 10 -6.92 -55.30 32.61
C CYS A 10 -7.84 -54.55 31.63
N PHE A 11 -9.15 -54.83 31.65
CA PHE A 11 -10.09 -54.19 30.71
C PHE A 11 -10.55 -52.80 31.16
N SER A 12 -10.50 -52.52 32.46
CA SER A 12 -10.89 -51.21 33.02
C SER A 12 -9.79 -50.15 32.95
N LEU A 13 -8.51 -50.55 32.91
CA LEU A 13 -7.41 -49.59 32.85
C LEU A 13 -7.06 -49.15 31.42
N PHE A 14 -7.43 -49.96 30.41
CA PHE A 14 -7.17 -49.65 29.01
C PHE A 14 -8.22 -48.71 28.39
N ILE A 15 -9.45 -48.70 28.92
CA ILE A 15 -10.54 -47.82 28.44
C ILE A 15 -10.42 -46.41 29.05
N GLY A 16 -9.85 -46.26 30.26
CA GLY A 16 -9.59 -44.95 30.87
C GLY A 16 -8.43 -44.17 30.23
N LEU A 17 -7.44 -44.87 29.66
CA LEU A 17 -6.28 -44.25 29.01
C LEU A 17 -6.51 -43.92 27.53
N LEU A 18 -7.47 -44.57 26.86
CA LEU A 18 -7.80 -44.28 25.45
C LEU A 18 -8.69 -43.05 25.25
N ILE A 19 -9.41 -42.61 26.30
CA ILE A 19 -10.33 -41.45 26.21
C ILE A 19 -9.61 -40.11 26.46
N PHE A 20 -8.37 -40.12 26.96
CA PHE A 20 -7.59 -38.90 27.18
C PHE A 20 -6.72 -38.45 26.00
N ILE A 21 -6.69 -39.20 24.89
CA ILE A 21 -5.80 -38.92 23.74
C ILE A 21 -6.54 -38.25 22.56
N PHE A 22 -7.87 -38.13 22.58
CA PHE A 22 -8.63 -37.70 21.39
C PHE A 22 -9.41 -36.38 21.47
N ASN A 23 -9.23 -35.56 22.51
CA ASN A 23 -9.89 -34.25 22.59
C ASN A 23 -8.97 -33.14 23.10
N SER A 24 -7.76 -33.03 22.57
CA SER A 24 -7.22 -31.68 22.40
C SER A 24 -7.84 -31.11 21.13
N PRO A 25 -8.71 -30.09 21.21
CA PRO A 25 -8.91 -29.26 20.04
C PRO A 25 -7.52 -28.69 19.73
N LEU A 26 -6.90 -29.15 18.63
CA LEU A 26 -5.96 -28.29 17.93
C LEU A 26 -6.81 -27.09 17.50
N GLU A 27 -6.87 -26.08 18.35
CA GLU A 27 -7.14 -24.73 17.86
C GLU A 27 -5.98 -24.42 16.92
N ALA A 28 -6.17 -24.74 15.65
CA ALA A 28 -5.51 -23.99 14.61
C ALA A 28 -5.94 -22.54 14.86
N GLN A 29 -5.11 -21.77 15.55
CA GLN A 29 -5.23 -20.32 15.56
C GLN A 29 -5.07 -19.87 14.11
N VAL A 30 -6.20 -19.83 13.39
CA VAL A 30 -6.30 -19.17 12.11
C VAL A 30 -6.13 -17.70 12.44
N GLY A 31 -4.88 -17.23 12.37
CA GLY A 31 -4.53 -15.83 12.53
C GLY A 31 -5.47 -14.98 11.69
N VAL A 32 -5.98 -13.92 12.30
CA VAL A 32 -6.97 -13.03 11.67
C VAL A 32 -6.31 -12.41 10.44
N PRO A 33 -6.88 -12.53 9.22
CA PRO A 33 -6.33 -11.91 8.02
C PRO A 33 -6.22 -10.40 8.20
N VAL A 34 -5.02 -9.85 8.01
CA VAL A 34 -4.71 -8.42 8.22
C VAL A 34 -4.64 -7.65 6.90
N ALA A 35 -4.35 -8.37 5.81
CA ALA A 35 -4.31 -7.83 4.46
C ALA A 35 -4.72 -8.90 3.43
N SER A 36 -4.84 -8.47 2.17
CA SER A 36 -5.14 -9.35 1.05
C SER A 36 -4.31 -8.99 -0.18
N ILE A 37 -4.09 -9.98 -1.05
CA ILE A 37 -3.50 -9.77 -2.37
C ILE A 37 -4.57 -9.19 -3.29
N HIS A 38 -4.42 -7.92 -3.65
CA HIS A 38 -5.38 -7.22 -4.50
C HIS A 38 -5.14 -7.55 -5.98
N GLU A 39 -3.94 -7.24 -6.47
CA GLU A 39 -3.52 -7.41 -7.86
C GLU A 39 -2.12 -8.03 -7.90
N LEU A 40 -1.85 -8.84 -8.91
CA LEU A 40 -0.54 -9.44 -9.11
C LEU A 40 -0.24 -9.67 -10.59
N ASP A 41 1.06 -9.61 -10.92
CA ASP A 41 1.65 -10.03 -12.18
C ASP A 41 2.82 -10.96 -11.86
N GLY A 42 3.10 -11.91 -12.76
CA GLY A 42 4.27 -12.79 -12.64
C GLY A 42 4.22 -13.73 -11.43
N LEU A 43 5.38 -14.29 -11.07
CA LEU A 43 5.47 -15.21 -9.94
C LEU A 43 5.52 -14.44 -8.61
N VAL A 44 4.58 -14.77 -7.72
CA VAL A 44 4.54 -14.28 -6.34
C VAL A 44 4.35 -15.47 -5.41
N GLN A 45 5.21 -15.57 -4.40
CA GLN A 45 5.18 -16.64 -3.41
C GLN A 45 4.88 -16.06 -2.02
N MET A 46 4.20 -16.83 -1.21
CA MET A 46 3.86 -16.52 0.16
C MET A 46 4.31 -17.66 1.06
N THR A 47 5.00 -17.37 2.15
CA THR A 47 5.32 -18.35 3.19
C THR A 47 4.48 -18.05 4.41
N LEU A 48 3.58 -18.96 4.77
CA LEU A 48 2.67 -18.79 5.88
C LEU A 48 3.39 -19.07 7.20
N GLN A 49 3.38 -18.12 8.14
CA GLN A 49 4.10 -18.29 9.41
C GLN A 49 3.60 -19.49 10.21
N GLN A 50 2.27 -19.69 10.27
CA GLN A 50 1.64 -20.74 11.07
C GLN A 50 2.02 -22.15 10.65
N THR A 51 2.33 -22.35 9.37
CA THR A 51 2.52 -23.69 8.79
C THR A 51 3.90 -23.90 8.18
N GLY A 52 4.67 -22.82 7.98
CA GLY A 52 5.89 -22.81 7.19
C GLY A 52 5.69 -23.14 5.71
N ARG A 53 4.44 -23.30 5.25
CA ARG A 53 4.15 -23.72 3.87
C ARG A 53 4.40 -22.57 2.91
N LYS A 54 5.15 -22.86 1.87
CA LYS A 54 5.32 -21.98 0.72
C LYS A 54 4.22 -22.22 -0.31
N LEU A 55 3.50 -21.17 -0.66
CA LEU A 55 2.37 -21.18 -1.58
C LEU A 55 2.60 -20.18 -2.70
N VAL A 56 2.02 -20.43 -3.87
CA VAL A 56 1.91 -19.42 -4.93
C VAL A 56 0.74 -18.52 -4.59
N ALA A 57 0.99 -17.21 -4.46
CA ALA A 57 -0.03 -16.24 -4.15
C ALA A 57 -0.98 -16.03 -5.34
N ARG A 58 -2.25 -15.74 -5.04
CA ARG A 58 -3.30 -15.44 -6.01
C ARG A 58 -4.09 -14.22 -5.56
N SER A 59 -4.74 -13.52 -6.48
CA SER A 59 -5.65 -12.42 -6.11
C SER A 59 -6.72 -12.95 -5.15
N GLY A 60 -7.00 -12.18 -4.10
CA GLY A 60 -7.86 -12.57 -2.98
C GLY A 60 -7.20 -13.43 -1.90
N SER A 61 -5.93 -13.84 -2.05
CA SER A 61 -5.22 -14.56 -0.98
C SER A 61 -5.08 -13.66 0.24
N PHE A 62 -5.31 -14.22 1.42
CA PHE A 62 -5.16 -13.53 2.69
C PHE A 62 -3.73 -13.59 3.19
N LEU A 63 -3.33 -12.52 3.89
CA LEU A 63 -2.06 -12.42 4.59
C LEU A 63 -2.35 -12.21 6.07
N GLY A 64 -1.65 -12.95 6.91
CA GLY A 64 -1.59 -12.75 8.36
C GLY A 64 -0.33 -11.99 8.79
N GLU A 65 -0.23 -11.78 10.09
CA GLU A 65 1.03 -11.33 10.71
C GLU A 65 2.11 -12.40 10.54
N GLU A 66 3.35 -11.95 10.43
CA GLU A 66 4.58 -12.69 10.18
C GLU A 66 4.64 -13.47 8.85
N ASP A 67 3.60 -13.42 8.02
CA ASP A 67 3.66 -13.98 6.68
C ASP A 67 4.70 -13.25 5.82
N ILE A 68 5.40 -14.02 4.99
CA ILE A 68 6.45 -13.53 4.11
C ILE A 68 5.96 -13.57 2.66
N LEU A 69 6.09 -12.45 1.96
CA LEU A 69 5.85 -12.33 0.53
C LEU A 69 7.17 -12.20 -0.23
N GLU A 70 7.28 -12.94 -1.34
CA GLU A 70 8.42 -12.94 -2.25
C GLU A 70 7.96 -12.79 -3.69
N THR A 71 8.46 -11.78 -4.41
CA THR A 71 8.22 -11.62 -5.85
C THR A 71 9.40 -12.15 -6.68
N GLY A 72 9.10 -12.76 -7.82
CA GLY A 72 10.10 -13.19 -8.80
C GLY A 72 10.62 -12.03 -9.68
N LYS A 73 11.38 -12.39 -10.73
CA LYS A 73 11.97 -11.44 -11.70
C LYS A 73 10.96 -10.64 -12.51
N ASP A 74 9.76 -11.18 -12.68
CA ASP A 74 8.62 -10.54 -13.34
C ASP A 74 7.45 -10.31 -12.36
N GLY A 75 7.69 -10.63 -11.09
CA GLY A 75 6.70 -10.62 -10.03
C GLY A 75 6.40 -9.20 -9.55
N ARG A 76 5.13 -8.82 -9.54
CA ARG A 76 4.64 -7.59 -8.91
C ARG A 76 3.38 -7.92 -8.14
N VAL A 77 3.19 -7.32 -6.98
CA VAL A 77 1.99 -7.58 -6.19
C VAL A 77 1.55 -6.37 -5.39
N THR A 78 0.25 -6.11 -5.36
CA THR A 78 -0.36 -5.09 -4.51
C THR A 78 -1.01 -5.76 -3.30
N ILE A 79 -0.48 -5.45 -2.11
CA ILE A 79 -1.07 -5.76 -0.82
C ILE A 79 -2.09 -4.67 -0.49
N LEU A 80 -3.32 -5.06 -0.15
CA LEU A 80 -4.37 -4.18 0.35
C LEU A 80 -4.64 -4.51 1.82
N PHE A 81 -4.34 -3.56 2.70
CA PHE A 81 -4.62 -3.66 4.14
C PHE A 81 -6.09 -3.34 4.43
N ARG A 82 -6.60 -3.82 5.57
CA ARG A 82 -7.98 -3.60 6.00
C ARG A 82 -8.38 -2.13 6.10
N ASN A 83 -7.44 -1.26 6.48
CA ASN A 83 -7.69 0.18 6.56
C ASN A 83 -7.73 0.86 5.18
N GLY A 84 -7.53 0.12 4.08
CA GLY A 84 -7.49 0.67 2.72
C GLY A 84 -6.11 1.10 2.24
N SER A 85 -5.09 1.08 3.10
CA SER A 85 -3.70 1.34 2.69
C SER A 85 -3.22 0.26 1.73
N LYS A 86 -2.36 0.64 0.79
CA LYS A 86 -1.83 -0.24 -0.25
C LYS A 86 -0.32 -0.23 -0.26
N ILE A 87 0.29 -1.39 -0.48
CA ILE A 87 1.71 -1.50 -0.77
C ILE A 87 1.89 -2.35 -2.01
N ARG A 88 2.53 -1.78 -3.02
CA ARG A 88 2.90 -2.49 -4.23
C ARG A 88 4.35 -2.91 -4.16
N LEU A 89 4.61 -4.21 -4.16
CA LEU A 89 5.94 -4.79 -4.28
C LEU A 89 6.30 -4.96 -5.75
N PHE A 90 7.54 -4.62 -6.08
CA PHE A 90 8.10 -4.77 -7.42
C PHE A 90 8.88 -6.08 -7.54
N GLU A 91 9.64 -6.23 -8.62
CA GLU A 91 10.42 -7.43 -8.92
C GLU A 91 11.43 -7.73 -7.80
N GLU A 92 11.74 -9.01 -7.58
CA GLU A 92 12.80 -9.50 -6.68
C GLU A 92 12.73 -8.91 -5.25
N THR A 93 11.53 -8.85 -4.69
CA THR A 93 11.23 -8.21 -3.40
C THR A 93 10.82 -9.24 -2.37
N ARG A 94 11.38 -9.12 -1.15
CA ARG A 94 11.03 -9.94 0.02
C ARG A 94 10.60 -9.06 1.18
N LEU A 95 9.38 -9.26 1.66
CA LEU A 95 8.75 -8.45 2.70
C LEU A 95 7.99 -9.33 3.69
N SER A 96 8.00 -8.96 4.97
CA SER A 96 7.13 -9.56 6.00
C SER A 96 6.27 -8.50 6.68
N ILE A 97 5.05 -8.88 7.05
CA ILE A 97 4.11 -8.05 7.83
C ILE A 97 4.33 -8.40 9.30
N GLN A 98 5.11 -7.63 10.05
CA GLN A 98 5.42 -7.96 11.44
C GLN A 98 4.21 -7.76 12.36
N LYS A 99 3.40 -6.73 12.08
CA LYS A 99 2.22 -6.40 12.87
C LYS A 99 1.20 -5.68 12.02
N ALA A 100 -0.08 -6.02 12.15
CA ALA A 100 -1.15 -5.32 11.44
C ALA A 100 -2.50 -5.48 12.15
N LEU A 101 -2.77 -4.61 13.13
CA LEU A 101 -3.94 -4.74 13.99
C LEU A 101 -4.59 -3.39 14.31
N GLU A 102 -5.88 -3.41 14.64
CA GLU A 102 -6.59 -2.22 15.10
C GLU A 102 -6.09 -1.85 16.50
N ALA A 103 -5.45 -0.70 16.62
CA ALA A 103 -4.95 -0.17 17.87
C ALA A 103 -6.10 0.51 18.63
N ASN A 104 -6.34 0.05 19.86
CA ASN A 104 -7.30 0.63 20.80
C ASN A 104 -6.76 1.92 21.42
N ILE A 105 -6.51 2.93 20.59
CA ILE A 105 -6.12 4.29 21.01
C ILE A 105 -7.35 5.20 20.86
N VAL A 106 -7.33 6.37 21.51
CA VAL A 106 -8.43 7.37 21.59
C VAL A 106 -9.10 7.66 20.23
N ASN A 107 -8.35 7.54 19.13
CA ASN A 107 -8.87 7.40 17.78
C ASN A 107 -8.51 5.99 17.29
N ARG A 108 -9.50 5.18 16.88
CA ARG A 108 -9.28 3.85 16.28
C ARG A 108 -8.28 3.99 15.13
N ALA A 109 -7.04 3.59 15.36
CA ALA A 109 -5.95 3.69 14.39
C ALA A 109 -5.51 2.28 14.04
N PHE A 110 -5.14 2.04 12.79
CA PHE A 110 -4.62 0.73 12.38
C PHE A 110 -3.09 0.75 12.50
N GLU A 111 -2.50 -0.10 13.33
CA GLU A 111 -1.05 -0.18 13.45
C GLU A 111 -0.50 -1.12 12.37
N ILE A 112 0.52 -0.69 11.61
CA ILE A 112 1.17 -1.47 10.55
C ILE A 112 2.68 -1.44 10.79
N GLU A 113 3.30 -2.58 11.05
CA GLU A 113 4.75 -2.74 11.08
C GLU A 113 5.18 -3.73 10.01
N ILE A 114 6.13 -3.30 9.18
CA ILE A 114 6.59 -4.06 8.02
C ILE A 114 8.10 -4.16 8.05
N GLN A 115 8.62 -5.32 7.66
CA GLN A 115 10.03 -5.49 7.38
C GLN A 115 10.26 -5.72 5.89
N LEU A 116 10.96 -4.79 5.24
CA LEU A 116 11.46 -4.97 3.88
C LEU A 116 12.87 -5.54 3.96
N HIS A 117 13.03 -6.82 3.58
CA HIS A 117 14.31 -7.52 3.64
C HIS A 117 15.19 -7.18 2.43
N THR A 118 14.60 -7.09 1.25
CA THR A 118 15.25 -6.70 0.00
C THR A 118 14.23 -6.37 -1.08
N GLY A 119 14.64 -5.67 -2.13
CA GLY A 119 13.84 -5.31 -3.30
C GLY A 119 13.23 -3.93 -3.15
N SER A 120 12.09 -3.68 -3.77
CA SER A 120 11.48 -2.35 -3.75
C SER A 120 9.97 -2.38 -3.65
N LEU A 121 9.44 -1.29 -3.10
CA LEU A 121 8.01 -1.11 -2.95
C LEU A 121 7.61 0.35 -3.20
N ARG A 122 6.31 0.50 -3.47
CA ARG A 122 5.60 1.77 -3.43
C ARG A 122 4.47 1.66 -2.42
N ALA A 123 4.46 2.55 -1.43
CA ALA A 123 3.44 2.57 -0.39
C ALA A 123 2.46 3.74 -0.61
N ASN A 124 1.18 3.47 -0.35
CA ASN A 124 0.09 4.44 -0.31
C ASN A 124 -0.73 4.21 0.96
N PHE A 125 -0.49 5.06 1.96
CA PHE A 125 -1.00 4.99 3.32
C PHE A 125 -2.09 6.07 3.53
N LEU A 126 -3.27 5.72 4.05
CA LEU A 126 -4.36 6.69 4.22
C LEU A 126 -4.11 7.69 5.36
N PRO A 127 -4.14 9.01 5.16
CA PRO A 127 -3.84 9.97 6.24
C PRO A 127 -4.72 9.80 7.47
N GLY A 128 -4.14 9.91 8.67
CA GLY A 128 -4.88 9.99 9.94
C GLY A 128 -5.53 8.69 10.43
N LEU A 129 -5.37 7.57 9.71
CA LEU A 129 -6.01 6.29 10.02
C LEU A 129 -5.03 5.17 10.44
N GLN A 130 -3.72 5.45 10.51
CA GLN A 130 -2.73 4.46 10.92
C GLN A 130 -1.52 5.02 11.65
N ILE A 131 -0.88 4.11 12.39
CA ILE A 131 0.51 4.22 12.82
C ILE A 131 1.29 3.21 11.99
N ALA A 132 2.04 3.68 11.00
CA ALA A 132 2.78 2.80 10.10
C ALA A 132 4.29 2.97 10.28
N SER A 133 5.01 1.85 10.27
CA SER A 133 6.46 1.85 10.19
C SER A 133 6.97 0.77 9.25
N ILE A 134 8.05 1.09 8.53
CA ILE A 134 8.77 0.15 7.69
C ILE A 134 10.22 0.07 8.17
N GLN A 135 10.71 -1.14 8.36
CA GLN A 135 12.08 -1.41 8.74
C GLN A 135 12.83 -2.09 7.60
N THR A 136 14.03 -1.63 7.33
CA THR A 136 15.04 -2.30 6.50
C THR A 136 16.22 -2.70 7.38
N PRO A 137 17.19 -3.48 6.87
CA PRO A 137 18.46 -3.68 7.54
C PRO A 137 19.22 -2.37 7.85
N GLN A 138 18.97 -1.29 7.10
CA GLN A 138 19.72 -0.03 7.25
C GLN A 138 18.99 1.05 8.05
N ALA A 139 17.65 1.05 8.05
CA ALA A 139 16.88 2.15 8.61
C ALA A 139 15.50 1.72 9.12
N LYS A 140 14.96 2.49 10.05
CA LYS A 140 13.56 2.48 10.45
C LYS A 140 12.88 3.76 9.95
N ILE A 141 11.78 3.58 9.24
CA ILE A 141 10.97 4.65 8.65
C ILE A 141 9.66 4.69 9.42
N LYS A 142 9.38 5.79 10.12
CA LYS A 142 8.05 6.07 10.65
C LYS A 142 7.28 6.88 9.61
N VAL A 143 6.07 6.42 9.31
CA VAL A 143 5.23 6.99 8.26
C VAL A 143 4.28 8.00 8.90
N ASP A 144 4.41 9.26 8.50
CA ASP A 144 3.48 10.35 8.79
C ASP A 144 3.09 11.05 7.47
N GLY A 145 2.74 10.23 6.49
CA GLY A 145 2.56 10.62 5.11
C GLY A 145 1.93 9.52 4.29
N THR A 146 1.60 9.86 3.04
CA THR A 146 0.69 9.05 2.22
C THR A 146 1.46 8.22 1.21
N VAL A 147 2.32 8.84 0.39
CA VAL A 147 2.85 8.18 -0.81
C VAL A 147 4.36 8.31 -0.90
N PHE A 148 5.04 7.16 -0.99
CA PHE A 148 6.48 7.09 -1.15
C PHE A 148 6.93 5.78 -1.78
N ARG A 149 8.17 5.78 -2.28
CA ARG A 149 8.84 4.59 -2.79
C ARG A 149 10.09 4.33 -1.97
N MET A 150 10.44 3.05 -1.86
CA MET A 150 11.68 2.65 -1.22
C MET A 150 12.27 1.42 -1.91
N GLU A 151 13.58 1.29 -1.78
CA GLU A 151 14.35 0.16 -2.27
C GLU A 151 15.37 -0.22 -1.21
N GLU A 152 15.47 -1.52 -0.90
CA GLU A 152 16.53 -2.10 -0.08
C GLU A 152 17.38 -3.04 -0.94
N LYS A 153 18.62 -2.63 -1.18
CA LYS A 153 19.61 -3.42 -1.90
C LYS A 153 20.70 -3.89 -0.95
N PRO A 154 20.90 -5.21 -0.79
CA PRO A 154 21.99 -5.76 0.00
C PRO A 154 23.34 -5.14 -0.41
N GLY A 155 24.07 -4.58 0.55
CA GLY A 155 25.38 -3.95 0.34
C GLY A 155 25.35 -2.49 -0.15
N SER A 156 24.37 -2.11 -0.99
CA SER A 156 24.18 -0.72 -1.43
C SER A 156 23.48 0.13 -0.36
N GLY A 157 22.44 -0.42 0.25
CA GLY A 157 21.66 0.21 1.32
C GLY A 157 20.22 0.53 0.92
N THR A 158 19.57 1.38 1.71
CA THR A 158 18.17 1.79 1.50
C THR A 158 18.08 3.11 0.73
N THR A 159 17.32 3.14 -0.36
CA THR A 159 16.92 4.36 -1.06
C THR A 159 15.45 4.66 -0.77
N ILE A 160 15.11 5.92 -0.46
CA ILE A 160 13.74 6.35 -0.12
C ILE A 160 13.42 7.61 -0.91
N SER A 161 12.35 7.60 -1.71
CA SER A 161 11.88 8.73 -2.51
C SER A 161 10.49 9.15 -2.05
N MET A 162 10.32 10.42 -1.69
CA MET A 162 9.10 10.92 -1.06
C MET A 162 8.21 11.70 -2.02
N THR A 163 6.95 11.30 -2.18
CA THR A 163 5.99 11.94 -3.10
C THR A 163 4.98 12.81 -2.36
N GLU A 164 4.35 12.33 -1.28
CA GLU A 164 3.33 13.09 -0.56
C GLU A 164 3.31 12.78 0.95
N GLY A 165 3.09 13.81 1.77
CA GLY A 165 3.12 13.74 3.23
C GLY A 165 4.54 13.98 3.78
N LYS A 166 4.91 13.33 4.89
CA LYS A 166 6.29 13.33 5.40
C LYS A 166 6.68 11.97 5.99
N LEU A 167 7.97 11.70 6.06
CA LEU A 167 8.52 10.50 6.70
C LEU A 167 9.55 10.89 7.74
N PHE A 168 9.62 10.15 8.84
CA PHE A 168 10.73 10.25 9.78
C PHE A 168 11.63 9.04 9.61
N VAL A 169 12.83 9.27 9.07
CA VAL A 169 13.82 8.24 8.80
C VAL A 169 14.85 8.26 9.91
N ASN A 170 15.14 7.10 10.48
CA ASN A 170 16.16 6.91 11.50
C ASN A 170 17.06 5.73 11.12
N ASN A 171 18.37 5.90 11.26
CA ASN A 171 19.33 4.81 11.20
C ASN A 171 20.15 4.77 12.51
N GLY A 172 21.19 3.94 12.56
CA GLY A 172 21.98 3.73 13.78
C GLY A 172 22.64 4.98 14.36
N VAL A 173 22.80 6.05 13.58
CA VAL A 173 23.57 7.24 13.99
C VAL A 173 22.85 8.58 13.79
N SER A 174 21.76 8.63 13.02
CA SER A 174 21.09 9.89 12.70
C SER A 174 19.61 9.73 12.38
N SER A 175 18.89 10.84 12.47
CA SER A 175 17.46 10.93 12.18
C SER A 175 17.19 12.15 11.30
N MET A 176 16.22 12.04 10.39
CA MET A 176 15.83 13.11 9.48
C MET A 176 14.36 13.01 9.11
N GLU A 177 13.71 14.16 8.98
CA GLU A 177 12.41 14.28 8.31
C GLU A 177 12.64 14.39 6.79
N LEU A 178 11.94 13.55 6.02
CA LEU A 178 11.98 13.54 4.57
C LEU A 178 10.67 14.10 4.03
N LEU A 179 10.77 15.15 3.22
CA LEU A 179 9.65 15.91 2.66
C LEU A 179 9.39 15.56 1.18
N PRO A 180 8.21 15.91 0.62
CA PRO A 180 7.90 15.69 -0.79
C PRO A 180 8.96 16.26 -1.73
N GLY A 181 9.30 15.51 -2.77
CA GLY A 181 10.36 15.90 -3.71
C GLY A 181 11.77 15.51 -3.25
N GLN A 182 11.96 15.16 -1.98
CA GLN A 182 13.25 14.74 -1.45
C GLN A 182 13.46 13.23 -1.58
N ARG A 183 14.74 12.85 -1.60
CA ARG A 183 15.20 11.46 -1.65
C ARG A 183 16.38 11.26 -0.73
N LEU A 184 16.44 10.12 -0.06
CA LEU A 184 17.66 9.60 0.54
C LEU A 184 18.20 8.49 -0.35
N SER A 185 19.44 8.62 -0.82
CA SER A 185 20.06 7.67 -1.75
C SER A 185 21.04 6.75 -1.03
N GLU A 186 20.85 5.43 -1.17
CA GLU A 186 21.79 4.40 -0.70
C GLU A 186 22.27 4.63 0.75
N VAL A 187 21.30 4.80 1.66
CA VAL A 187 21.55 4.97 3.10
C VAL A 187 21.99 3.66 3.71
N LYS A 188 23.12 3.70 4.40
CA LYS A 188 23.60 2.61 5.27
C LYS A 188 23.33 2.91 6.73
N TYR A 189 23.40 1.87 7.55
CA TYR A 189 23.12 1.94 8.99
C TYR A 189 23.92 3.01 9.75
N LEU A 190 25.18 3.24 9.37
CA LEU A 190 26.08 4.20 10.03
C LEU A 190 26.29 5.52 9.24
N ASP A 191 25.52 5.74 8.17
CA ASP A 191 25.64 6.98 7.40
C ASP A 191 24.99 8.16 8.15
N LYS A 192 25.55 9.36 7.99
CA LYS A 192 24.84 10.57 8.40
C LYS A 192 23.78 10.91 7.33
N LEU A 193 22.49 10.78 7.66
CA LEU A 193 21.39 10.92 6.68
C LEU A 193 21.44 12.24 5.89
N SER A 194 21.86 13.35 6.51
CA SER A 194 21.95 14.65 5.84
C SER A 194 22.91 14.69 4.66
N THR A 195 23.91 13.80 4.60
CA THR A 195 24.85 13.74 3.48
C THR A 195 24.34 12.88 2.32
N LYS A 196 23.23 12.17 2.52
CA LYS A 196 22.56 11.32 1.52
C LYS A 196 21.30 11.95 0.93
N LEU A 197 20.96 13.15 1.39
CA LEU A 197 19.77 13.88 0.95
C LEU A 197 20.00 14.46 -0.45
N GLU A 198 19.09 14.12 -1.34
CA GLU A 198 19.02 14.56 -2.71
C GLU A 198 17.59 14.97 -3.06
N TYR A 199 17.39 15.55 -4.25
CA TYR A 199 16.06 15.87 -4.77
C TYR A 199 15.74 14.98 -5.95
N MET A 200 14.47 14.61 -6.09
CA MET A 200 13.96 14.02 -7.31
C MET A 200 14.09 15.03 -8.45
N ASN A 201 14.54 14.57 -9.61
CA ASN A 201 14.75 15.44 -10.78
C ASN A 201 13.69 15.25 -11.86
N THR A 202 12.87 14.21 -11.77
CA THR A 202 11.90 13.87 -12.83
C THR A 202 10.60 13.38 -12.21
N GLN A 203 9.48 13.58 -12.91
CA GLN A 203 8.17 13.05 -12.52
C GLN A 203 7.24 12.85 -13.71
N ILE A 204 6.14 12.11 -13.50
CA ILE A 204 5.04 12.05 -14.47
C ILE A 204 4.16 13.29 -14.31
N PHE A 205 4.15 14.15 -15.31
CA PHE A 205 3.17 15.23 -15.42
C PHE A 205 1.88 14.70 -16.04
N MET A 206 0.75 15.11 -15.49
CA MET A 206 -0.57 14.66 -15.93
C MET A 206 -1.48 15.83 -16.26
N ASN A 207 -2.22 15.71 -17.36
CA ASN A 207 -3.22 16.68 -17.79
C ASN A 207 -4.49 15.96 -18.24
N LEU A 208 -5.64 16.60 -18.04
CA LEU A 208 -6.93 16.10 -18.50
C LEU A 208 -7.47 16.92 -19.67
N THR A 209 -8.13 16.25 -20.61
CA THR A 209 -8.88 16.91 -21.70
C THR A 209 -10.30 16.33 -21.77
N PRO A 210 -11.36 17.14 -21.59
CA PRO A 210 -11.32 18.55 -21.21
C PRO A 210 -10.71 18.76 -19.81
N GLU A 211 -10.17 19.96 -19.57
CA GLU A 211 -9.56 20.33 -18.27
C GLU A 211 -10.60 20.37 -17.15
N ILE A 212 -11.80 20.84 -17.48
CA ILE A 212 -12.96 20.88 -16.58
C ILE A 212 -14.00 19.87 -17.05
N VAL A 213 -14.50 19.06 -16.11
CA VAL A 213 -15.48 18.02 -16.38
C VAL A 213 -16.85 18.42 -15.83
N ASP A 214 -17.78 18.71 -16.74
CA ASP A 214 -19.16 19.05 -16.38
C ASP A 214 -19.98 17.80 -16.04
N LEU A 215 -20.27 17.64 -14.75
CA LEU A 215 -21.08 16.54 -14.21
C LEU A 215 -22.55 16.94 -13.97
N SER A 216 -22.93 18.20 -14.23
CA SER A 216 -24.29 18.73 -13.98
C SER A 216 -25.38 18.01 -14.77
N LYS A 217 -25.03 17.47 -15.94
CA LYS A 217 -25.95 16.81 -16.85
C LYS A 217 -26.26 15.36 -16.48
N PHE A 218 -25.68 14.83 -15.41
CA PHE A 218 -25.88 13.44 -14.96
C PHE A 218 -25.61 12.36 -16.03
N ILE A 219 -24.80 12.68 -17.06
CA ILE A 219 -24.38 11.76 -18.12
C ILE A 219 -22.91 11.39 -17.97
N THR A 220 -22.53 10.25 -18.56
CA THR A 220 -21.12 9.82 -18.59
C THR A 220 -20.31 10.78 -19.45
N GLN A 221 -19.26 11.37 -18.88
CA GLN A 221 -18.32 12.22 -19.61
C GLN A 221 -17.14 11.40 -20.11
N LYS A 222 -16.72 11.65 -21.36
CA LYS A 222 -15.50 11.09 -21.94
C LYS A 222 -14.37 12.11 -21.82
N MET A 223 -13.19 11.61 -21.51
CA MET A 223 -12.00 12.42 -21.27
C MET A 223 -10.75 11.69 -21.74
N THR A 224 -9.66 12.42 -21.92
CA THR A 224 -8.34 11.88 -22.21
C THR A 224 -7.38 12.36 -21.13
N LEU A 225 -6.77 11.41 -20.42
CA LEU A 225 -5.67 11.66 -19.51
C LEU A 225 -4.35 11.58 -20.29
N THR A 226 -3.57 12.64 -20.27
CA THR A 226 -2.24 12.70 -20.90
C THR A 226 -1.17 12.59 -19.83
N LEU A 227 -0.20 11.70 -20.03
CA LEU A 227 0.94 11.53 -19.15
C LEU A 227 2.22 11.86 -19.91
N GLN A 228 3.13 12.61 -19.28
CA GLN A 228 4.44 12.94 -19.81
C GLN A 228 5.49 12.84 -18.72
N LEU A 229 6.50 11.98 -18.89
CA LEU A 229 7.69 12.00 -18.06
C LEU A 229 8.54 13.22 -18.43
N ALA A 230 8.86 14.06 -17.46
CA ALA A 230 9.68 15.25 -17.67
C ALA A 230 10.54 15.60 -16.45
N ASP A 231 11.57 16.39 -16.72
CA ASP A 231 12.45 16.95 -15.70
C ASP A 231 11.73 18.06 -14.92
N LEU A 232 11.81 17.99 -13.59
CA LEU A 232 11.11 18.87 -12.65
C LEU A 232 11.55 20.33 -12.75
N LYS A 233 12.81 20.59 -13.08
CA LYS A 233 13.37 21.95 -13.10
C LYS A 233 13.20 22.62 -14.46
N SER A 234 13.45 21.88 -15.51
CA SER A 234 13.48 22.38 -16.89
C SER A 234 12.20 22.14 -17.66
N SER A 235 11.28 21.31 -17.13
CA SER A 235 10.09 20.81 -17.83
C SER A 235 10.39 20.12 -19.17
N LYS A 236 11.66 19.77 -19.41
CA LYS A 236 12.05 19.07 -20.63
C LYS A 236 11.58 17.63 -20.57
N VAL A 237 11.06 17.16 -21.70
CA VAL A 237 10.64 15.77 -21.90
C VAL A 237 11.82 14.83 -21.60
N VAL A 238 11.55 13.80 -20.80
CA VAL A 238 12.47 12.70 -20.53
C VAL A 238 12.02 11.50 -21.35
N ARG A 239 12.94 11.00 -22.17
CA ARG A 239 12.70 9.86 -23.07
C ARG A 239 12.98 8.56 -22.33
N ASP A 240 11.95 8.01 -21.70
CA ASP A 240 12.00 6.68 -21.12
C ASP A 240 10.65 5.99 -21.24
N ALA A 241 10.66 4.77 -21.75
CA ALA A 241 9.46 3.96 -21.91
C ALA A 241 9.24 3.12 -20.65
N GLY A 242 7.99 2.92 -20.27
CA GLY A 242 7.70 2.13 -19.09
C GLY A 242 6.22 1.91 -18.87
N LYS A 243 5.89 0.77 -18.25
CA LYS A 243 4.54 0.51 -17.76
C LYS A 243 4.21 1.53 -16.67
N VAL A 244 3.01 2.08 -16.74
CA VAL A 244 2.50 3.02 -15.74
C VAL A 244 1.25 2.41 -15.14
N TYR A 245 1.26 2.33 -13.81
CA TYR A 245 0.10 1.99 -13.03
C TYR A 245 -0.73 3.24 -12.78
N LEU A 246 -2.04 3.14 -12.95
CA LEU A 246 -2.98 4.24 -12.77
C LEU A 246 -4.00 3.87 -11.68
N GLU A 247 -4.20 4.77 -10.73
CA GLU A 247 -5.23 4.61 -9.70
C GLU A 247 -6.05 5.88 -9.54
N SER A 248 -7.30 5.71 -9.10
CA SER A 248 -8.15 6.82 -8.66
C SER A 248 -8.83 6.43 -7.36
N ASP A 249 -9.07 7.44 -6.52
CA ASP A 249 -9.89 7.35 -5.32
C ASP A 249 -11.40 7.29 -5.62
N PHE A 250 -11.82 7.59 -6.86
CA PHE A 250 -13.24 7.66 -7.21
C PHE A 250 -13.69 6.51 -8.11
N TYR A 251 -14.53 5.62 -7.56
CA TYR A 251 -14.98 4.39 -8.22
C TYR A 251 -15.80 4.59 -9.50
N ASN A 252 -16.36 5.80 -9.71
CA ASN A 252 -17.09 6.15 -10.93
C ASN A 252 -16.20 6.72 -12.04
N LEU A 253 -14.92 7.01 -11.75
CA LEU A 253 -13.91 7.27 -12.76
C LEU A 253 -13.36 5.95 -13.28
N ARG A 254 -13.56 5.70 -14.57
CA ARG A 254 -13.11 4.50 -15.27
C ARG A 254 -11.88 4.83 -16.10
N LEU A 255 -10.75 4.28 -15.68
CA LEU A 255 -9.45 4.28 -16.33
C LEU A 255 -8.95 2.82 -16.43
N PRO A 256 -8.09 2.49 -17.41
CA PRO A 256 -7.35 1.23 -17.35
C PRO A 256 -6.40 1.27 -16.14
N SER A 257 -6.23 0.14 -15.44
CA SER A 257 -5.30 0.05 -14.30
C SER A 257 -3.83 0.19 -14.71
N MET A 258 -3.52 -0.09 -15.98
CA MET A 258 -2.17 0.03 -16.54
C MET A 258 -2.19 0.65 -17.93
N THR A 259 -1.13 1.38 -18.23
CA THR A 259 -0.80 1.88 -19.57
C THR A 259 0.72 1.82 -19.77
N THR A 260 1.23 2.29 -20.91
CA THR A 260 2.68 2.30 -21.19
C THR A 260 3.08 3.64 -21.78
N LEU A 261 4.09 4.30 -21.19
CA LEU A 261 4.79 5.41 -21.84
C LEU A 261 5.55 4.88 -23.06
N ASP A 262 5.43 5.57 -24.18
CA ASP A 262 6.24 5.29 -25.35
C ASP A 262 7.71 5.71 -25.15
N SER A 263 8.55 5.55 -26.18
CA SER A 263 9.97 5.93 -26.13
C SER A 263 10.22 7.44 -25.95
N SER A 264 9.19 8.28 -26.11
CA SER A 264 9.24 9.71 -25.82
C SER A 264 8.78 10.05 -24.39
N GLY A 265 8.47 9.04 -23.57
CA GLY A 265 7.98 9.23 -22.20
C GLY A 265 6.52 9.69 -22.16
N PHE A 266 5.73 9.43 -23.22
CA PHE A 266 4.41 9.99 -23.41
C PHE A 266 3.33 8.91 -23.58
N VAL A 267 2.11 9.19 -23.10
CA VAL A 267 0.93 8.40 -23.47
C VAL A 267 -0.37 9.21 -23.30
N ARG A 268 -1.38 8.87 -24.10
CA ARG A 268 -2.77 9.32 -23.93
C ARG A 268 -3.65 8.15 -23.55
N VAL A 269 -4.42 8.31 -22.49
CA VAL A 269 -5.25 7.28 -21.89
C VAL A 269 -6.71 7.72 -21.96
N PRO A 270 -7.59 6.94 -22.61
CA PRO A 270 -9.01 7.24 -22.58
C PRO A 270 -9.56 6.98 -21.17
N ALA A 271 -10.31 7.94 -20.64
CA ALA A 271 -10.99 7.83 -19.36
C ALA A 271 -12.46 8.23 -19.50
N ARG A 272 -13.30 7.73 -18.59
CA ARG A 272 -14.73 8.02 -18.55
C ARG A 272 -15.18 8.20 -17.11
N ILE A 273 -15.95 9.23 -16.82
CA ILE A 273 -16.49 9.46 -15.49
C ILE A 273 -18.01 9.44 -15.52
N ARG A 274 -18.60 8.74 -14.56
CA ARG A 274 -20.02 8.85 -14.26
C ARG A 274 -20.22 9.86 -13.12
N PRO A 275 -21.18 10.79 -13.22
CA PRO A 275 -21.50 11.69 -12.13
C PRO A 275 -21.83 10.93 -10.84
N PRO A 276 -21.39 11.44 -9.67
CA PRO A 276 -21.78 10.86 -8.39
C PRO A 276 -23.29 10.91 -8.21
N ARG A 277 -23.84 9.97 -7.45
CA ARG A 277 -25.25 10.05 -7.03
C ARG A 277 -25.38 11.14 -5.97
N VAL A 278 -26.55 11.77 -5.86
CA VAL A 278 -26.83 12.75 -4.79
C VAL A 278 -26.63 12.12 -3.41
N SER A 279 -26.91 10.83 -3.26
CA SER A 279 -26.73 10.07 -2.03
C SER A 279 -25.35 9.44 -1.85
N ASP A 280 -24.40 9.72 -2.75
CA ASP A 280 -23.06 9.13 -2.71
C ASP A 280 -22.29 9.68 -1.51
N LYS A 281 -22.12 8.85 -0.48
CA LYS A 281 -21.43 9.25 0.76
C LYS A 281 -19.93 9.32 0.59
N ASP A 282 -19.37 8.61 -0.39
CA ASP A 282 -17.93 8.45 -0.59
C ASP A 282 -17.35 9.55 -1.48
N PHE A 283 -18.20 10.23 -2.27
CA PHE A 283 -17.79 11.42 -3.00
C PHE A 283 -17.68 12.64 -2.06
N ASP A 284 -16.47 13.15 -1.87
CA ASP A 284 -16.17 14.30 -0.99
C ASP A 284 -16.03 15.63 -1.74
N GLY A 285 -16.18 15.61 -3.07
CA GLY A 285 -16.01 16.78 -3.93
C GLY A 285 -14.68 16.81 -4.68
N GLN A 286 -13.73 15.93 -4.32
CA GLN A 286 -12.45 15.82 -4.98
C GLN A 286 -12.30 14.43 -5.63
N ILE A 287 -11.61 14.39 -6.76
CA ILE A 287 -11.23 13.14 -7.42
C ILE A 287 -9.75 13.27 -7.73
N VAL A 288 -8.95 12.36 -7.21
CA VAL A 288 -7.51 12.30 -7.47
C VAL A 288 -7.22 11.11 -8.36
N VAL A 289 -6.42 11.37 -9.39
CA VAL A 289 -5.80 10.35 -10.24
C VAL A 289 -4.32 10.34 -9.95
N ARG A 290 -3.75 9.16 -9.75
CA ARG A 290 -2.31 8.97 -9.55
C ARG A 290 -1.74 8.09 -10.64
N ALA A 291 -0.49 8.36 -11.00
CA ALA A 291 0.26 7.58 -11.96
C ALA A 291 1.68 7.35 -11.48
N PHE A 292 2.17 6.11 -11.56
CA PHE A 292 3.56 5.80 -11.25
C PHE A 292 4.12 4.73 -12.17
N LEU A 293 5.42 4.78 -12.43
CA LEU A 293 6.12 3.78 -13.24
C LEU A 293 6.19 2.45 -12.47
N ASP A 294 5.70 1.39 -13.10
CA ASP A 294 5.42 0.10 -12.47
C ASP A 294 6.60 -0.87 -12.57
N SER A 295 7.76 -0.47 -12.04
CA SER A 295 8.95 -1.31 -11.96
C SER A 295 9.99 -0.77 -10.98
N ALA A 296 10.81 -1.66 -10.41
CA ALA A 296 11.93 -1.30 -9.53
C ALA A 296 12.94 -0.35 -10.19
N ARG A 297 13.20 -0.50 -11.50
CA ARG A 297 14.16 0.35 -12.25
C ARG A 297 13.82 1.83 -12.25
N HIS A 298 12.58 2.19 -11.94
CA HIS A 298 12.04 3.54 -12.04
C HIS A 298 11.91 4.25 -10.68
N ASN A 299 12.56 3.74 -9.62
CA ASN A 299 12.51 4.31 -8.27
C ASN A 299 13.07 5.75 -8.15
N LEU A 300 13.66 6.29 -9.23
CA LEU A 300 14.21 7.64 -9.30
C LEU A 300 13.21 8.68 -9.84
N HIS A 301 12.07 8.25 -10.38
CA HIS A 301 11.04 9.12 -10.93
C HIS A 301 9.95 9.38 -9.89
N GLY A 302 9.57 10.65 -9.73
CA GLY A 302 8.40 11.06 -8.98
C GLY A 302 7.10 10.59 -9.63
N GLU A 303 6.09 10.36 -8.82
CA GLU A 303 4.76 10.00 -9.28
C GLU A 303 3.99 11.22 -9.78
N GLY A 304 3.03 11.00 -10.67
CA GLY A 304 2.05 12.00 -11.05
C GLY A 304 0.85 11.96 -10.11
N SER A 305 0.34 13.13 -9.75
CA SER A 305 -0.93 13.32 -9.05
C SER A 305 -1.73 14.42 -9.76
N LEU A 306 -3.01 14.16 -10.04
CA LEU A 306 -3.90 15.08 -10.73
C LEU A 306 -5.24 15.14 -10.02
N VAL A 307 -5.63 16.33 -9.60
CA VAL A 307 -7.00 16.60 -9.14
C VAL A 307 -7.87 16.86 -10.36
N VAL A 308 -8.97 16.11 -10.50
CA VAL A 308 -9.93 16.32 -11.59
C VAL A 308 -10.83 17.49 -11.23
N ASN A 309 -10.73 18.56 -12.00
CA ASN A 309 -11.60 19.73 -11.86
C ASN A 309 -13.00 19.39 -12.37
N THR A 310 -13.99 19.40 -11.48
CA THR A 310 -15.38 19.08 -11.80
C THR A 310 -16.29 20.29 -11.62
N GLN A 311 -17.35 20.36 -12.42
CA GLN A 311 -18.44 21.33 -12.28
C GLN A 311 -19.77 20.61 -12.13
N GLY A 312 -20.73 21.26 -11.47
CA GLY A 312 -22.07 20.70 -11.24
C GLY A 312 -22.17 19.71 -10.07
N THR A 313 -21.05 19.46 -9.38
CA THR A 313 -21.00 18.76 -8.11
C THR A 313 -20.86 19.78 -6.99
N GLN A 314 -21.87 19.91 -6.12
CA GLN A 314 -21.73 20.72 -4.91
C GLN A 314 -20.74 20.01 -3.97
N PRO A 315 -19.65 20.65 -3.51
CA PRO A 315 -18.83 20.07 -2.45
C PRO A 315 -19.71 19.81 -1.23
N LYS A 316 -19.50 18.69 -0.53
CA LYS A 316 -20.17 18.47 0.75
C LYS A 316 -19.66 19.52 1.72
N ARG A 317 -20.52 20.45 2.14
CA ARG A 317 -20.23 21.34 3.27
C ARG A 317 -19.88 20.48 4.49
N LYS A 318 -18.65 20.58 4.99
CA LYS A 318 -18.30 20.00 6.29
C LYS A 318 -18.98 20.86 7.35
N LEU A 319 -20.01 20.30 8.00
CA LEU A 319 -20.58 20.89 9.20
C LEU A 319 -19.68 20.50 10.38
N LEU A 320 -18.98 21.48 10.94
CA LEU A 320 -18.37 21.31 12.26
C LEU A 320 -19.49 21.48 13.29
N ILE A 321 -19.79 20.40 14.01
CA ILE A 321 -20.71 20.42 15.14
C ILE A 321 -19.86 20.60 16.40
N ASP A 322 -19.95 21.77 17.03
CA ASP A 322 -19.36 21.98 18.34
C ASP A 322 -20.31 21.42 19.40
N ALA A 323 -20.00 20.22 19.90
CA ALA A 323 -20.80 19.53 20.91
C ALA A 323 -20.83 20.27 22.26
N SER A 324 -19.95 21.24 22.49
CA SER A 324 -19.92 22.05 23.72
C SER A 324 -20.82 23.30 23.64
N GLN A 325 -21.09 23.80 22.43
CA GLN A 325 -21.86 25.01 22.17
C GLN A 325 -23.25 24.73 21.56
N GLY A 326 -23.50 23.51 21.08
CA GLY A 326 -24.78 23.15 20.45
C GLY A 326 -25.02 23.79 19.08
N THR A 327 -23.97 24.31 18.44
CA THR A 327 -24.04 24.99 17.14
C THR A 327 -23.32 24.22 16.04
N ALA A 328 -23.92 24.20 14.85
CA ALA A 328 -23.32 23.65 13.64
C ALA A 328 -22.85 24.79 12.74
N HIS A 329 -21.56 24.83 12.43
CA HIS A 329 -20.96 25.81 11.53
C HIS A 329 -20.61 25.15 10.20
N SER A 330 -21.02 25.79 9.11
CA SER A 330 -20.57 25.41 7.77
C SER A 330 -19.16 25.91 7.55
N VAL A 331 -18.23 25.02 7.19
CA VAL A 331 -16.91 25.40 6.68
C VAL A 331 -16.98 25.37 5.15
N GLU A 332 -16.67 26.51 4.51
CA GLU A 332 -16.44 26.61 3.06
C GLU A 332 -15.10 25.98 2.68
#